data_AF-A0A7W0QCG9-F1
#
_entry.id   AF-A0A7W0QCG9-F1
#
_cell.length_a   1.000
_cell.length_b   1.000
_cell.length_c   1.000
_cell.angle_alpha   90.00
_cell.angle_beta   90.00
_cell.angle_gamma   90.00
#
_symmetry.space_group_name_H-M   'P 1'
#
loop_
_entity.id
_entity.type
_entity.pdbx_description
1 polymer ?
#
loop_
_entity_poly.entity_id
_entity_poly.type
_entity_poly.pdbx_seq_one_letter_code
_entity_poly.pdbx_strand_id
1 'polypeptide(L)'
;RHDNVAAQVRRLAPDAVIVENTEYKKGNLVSMRTGERALEPGPFLLMNTDHIYKPAIADVVARACAAATDITAFCDFDRPLGADDMKVGLDAERRVAEMAKTLPTWDCGYVGMTYVPAGRRDDYFAAATRVSAELGDAIHVESILVALARASTPPHIADISGHGWLEIDEPHERAHADGVLARERWWQ
;
A
#
# COMPACT_ATOMS: atom_id res chain seq x y z
N ARG A 1 22.92 -8.64 -5.50
CA ARG A 1 21.46 -8.71 -5.84
C ARG A 1 20.67 -7.52 -5.27
N HIS A 2 21.12 -6.80 -4.23
CA HIS A 2 20.62 -5.45 -3.90
C HIS A 2 21.13 -4.39 -4.89
N ASP A 3 22.39 -4.53 -5.36
CA ASP A 3 23.01 -3.60 -6.33
C ASP A 3 22.21 -3.47 -7.62
N ASN A 4 21.50 -4.54 -8.02
CA ASN A 4 20.65 -4.53 -9.20
C ASN A 4 19.40 -3.68 -9.02
N VAL A 5 18.74 -3.73 -7.86
CA VAL A 5 17.54 -2.91 -7.61
C VAL A 5 17.93 -1.44 -7.54
N ALA A 6 18.96 -1.10 -6.77
CA ALA A 6 19.43 0.28 -6.65
C ALA A 6 19.90 0.84 -8.01
N ALA A 7 20.58 0.03 -8.83
CA ALA A 7 20.96 0.43 -10.19
C ALA A 7 19.74 0.67 -11.10
N GLN A 8 18.71 -0.18 -11.02
CA GLN A 8 17.48 0.03 -11.81
C GLN A 8 16.71 1.27 -11.35
N VAL A 9 16.59 1.49 -10.03
CA VAL A 9 15.95 2.70 -9.49
C VAL A 9 16.69 3.95 -9.97
N ARG A 10 18.02 4.02 -9.82
CA ARG A 10 18.80 5.18 -10.30
C ARG A 10 18.66 5.42 -11.80
N ARG A 11 18.44 4.36 -12.60
CA ARG A 11 18.23 4.47 -14.04
C ARG A 11 16.84 4.98 -14.40
N LEU A 12 15.80 4.52 -13.70
CA LEU A 12 14.40 4.80 -14.01
C LEU A 12 13.84 6.03 -13.30
N ALA A 13 14.37 6.33 -12.11
CA ALA A 13 13.99 7.43 -11.24
C ALA A 13 15.27 8.04 -10.63
N PRO A 14 16.04 8.81 -11.40
CA PRO A 14 17.32 9.35 -10.96
C PRO A 14 17.21 10.27 -9.73
N ASP A 15 16.05 10.88 -9.52
CA ASP A 15 15.77 11.77 -8.39
C ASP A 15 15.28 11.00 -7.14
N ALA A 16 15.09 9.68 -7.23
CA ALA A 16 14.65 8.88 -6.09
C ALA A 16 15.76 8.74 -5.04
N VAL A 17 15.41 9.00 -3.78
CA VAL A 17 16.28 8.73 -2.63
C VAL A 17 16.12 7.28 -2.21
N ILE A 18 17.23 6.54 -2.16
CA ILE A 18 17.26 5.14 -1.73
C ILE A 18 17.77 5.09 -0.29
N VAL A 19 17.00 4.50 0.61
CA VAL A 19 17.36 4.26 2.00
C VAL A 19 17.41 2.77 2.25
N GLU A 20 18.51 2.29 2.84
CA GLU A 20 18.66 0.87 3.16
C GLU A 20 18.13 0.56 4.57
N ASN A 21 17.22 -0.41 4.65
CA ASN A 21 16.84 -1.06 5.90
C ASN A 21 17.72 -2.30 6.12
N THR A 22 18.70 -2.22 7.04
CA THR A 22 19.57 -3.34 7.39
C THR A 22 18.87 -4.42 8.23
N GLU A 23 17.69 -4.12 8.76
CA GLU A 23 16.86 -5.02 9.58
C GLU A 23 15.65 -5.55 8.79
N TYR A 24 15.75 -5.66 7.47
CA TYR A 24 14.65 -6.04 6.56
C TYR A 24 13.93 -7.35 6.90
N LYS A 25 14.57 -8.26 7.66
CA LYS A 25 13.95 -9.51 8.13
C LYS A 25 12.89 -9.30 9.21
N LYS A 26 12.80 -8.11 9.80
CA LYS A 26 11.82 -7.76 10.82
C LYS A 26 10.44 -7.39 10.25
N GLY A 27 10.27 -7.37 8.93
CA GLY A 27 8.97 -7.05 8.30
C GLY A 27 8.93 -5.67 7.65
N ASN A 28 7.87 -5.42 6.86
CA ASN A 28 7.75 -4.21 6.04
C ASN A 28 7.52 -2.94 6.87
N LEU A 29 7.02 -3.05 8.10
CA LEU A 29 6.86 -1.90 9.01
C LEU A 29 8.22 -1.25 9.31
N VAL A 30 9.27 -2.04 9.53
CA VAL A 30 10.63 -1.51 9.78
C VAL A 30 11.19 -0.81 8.54
N SER A 31 10.88 -1.31 7.34
CA SER A 31 11.23 -0.64 6.09
C SER A 31 10.52 0.71 5.95
N MET A 32 9.22 0.77 6.26
CA MET A 32 8.46 2.02 6.29
C MET A 32 9.05 3.02 7.27
N ARG A 33 9.38 2.59 8.50
CA ARG A 33 10.01 3.45 9.54
C ARG A 33 11.40 3.93 9.16
N THR A 34 12.13 3.14 8.37
CA THR A 34 13.42 3.55 7.81
C THR A 34 13.22 4.64 6.75
N GLY A 35 12.22 4.50 5.88
CA GLY A 35 11.83 5.52 4.90
C GLY A 35 11.31 6.81 5.54
N GLU A 36 10.51 6.73 6.61
CA GLU A 36 9.99 7.89 7.36
C GLU A 36 11.09 8.88 7.75
N ARG A 37 12.26 8.39 8.19
CA ARG A 37 13.38 9.23 8.64
C ARG A 37 14.03 10.04 7.52
N ALA A 38 13.86 9.63 6.27
CA ALA A 38 14.37 10.32 5.09
C ALA A 38 13.29 11.12 4.36
N LEU A 39 12.02 10.95 4.74
CA LEU A 39 10.89 11.57 4.06
C LEU A 39 10.76 13.03 4.47
N GLU A 40 10.74 13.93 3.49
CA GLU A 40 10.48 15.36 3.72
C GLU A 40 9.12 15.59 4.40
N PRO A 41 8.95 16.70 5.14
CA PRO A 41 7.64 17.08 5.68
C PRO A 41 6.61 17.27 4.57
N GLY A 42 5.39 16.79 4.79
CA GLY A 42 4.30 16.90 3.81
C GLY A 42 3.45 15.65 3.71
N PRO A 43 2.45 15.65 2.80
CA PRO A 43 1.67 14.46 2.51
C PRO A 43 2.54 13.42 1.80
N PHE A 44 2.14 12.15 1.87
CA PHE A 44 2.84 11.10 1.14
C PHE A 44 1.89 9.99 0.70
N LEU A 45 2.29 9.29 -0.35
CA LEU A 45 1.69 8.04 -0.79
C LEU A 45 2.66 6.91 -0.45
N LEU A 46 2.25 6.01 0.44
CA LEU A 46 2.96 4.76 0.71
C LEU A 46 2.51 3.71 -0.30
N MET A 47 3.45 3.00 -0.91
CA MET A 47 3.18 1.98 -1.92
C MET A 47 4.01 0.71 -1.64
N ASN A 48 3.39 -0.45 -1.82
CA ASN A 48 4.10 -1.72 -1.93
C ASN A 48 4.81 -1.79 -3.29
N THR A 49 5.90 -2.57 -3.38
CA THR A 49 6.81 -2.56 -4.55
C THR A 49 6.67 -3.77 -5.46
N ASP A 50 5.85 -4.74 -5.08
CA ASP A 50 5.49 -5.97 -5.77
C ASP A 50 4.25 -5.81 -6.68
N HIS A 51 3.69 -4.61 -6.76
CA HIS A 51 2.54 -4.31 -7.58
C HIS A 51 2.90 -3.69 -8.93
N ILE A 52 2.11 -4.03 -9.94
CA ILE A 52 2.13 -3.43 -11.27
C ILE A 52 0.79 -2.77 -11.53
N TYR A 53 0.80 -1.49 -11.91
CA TYR A 53 -0.41 -0.69 -12.12
C TYR A 53 -0.53 -0.24 -13.58
N LYS A 54 -1.74 -0.24 -14.15
CA LYS A 54 -1.97 0.44 -15.44
C LYS A 54 -1.71 1.94 -15.27
N PRO A 55 -1.16 2.65 -16.27
CA PRO A 55 -0.89 4.09 -16.19
C PRO A 55 -2.09 4.93 -15.77
N ALA A 56 -3.31 4.54 -16.18
CA ALA A 56 -4.54 5.24 -15.81
C ALA A 56 -4.78 5.32 -14.29
N ILE A 57 -4.21 4.39 -13.49
CA ILE A 57 -4.29 4.43 -12.03
C ILE A 57 -3.60 5.69 -11.48
N ALA A 58 -2.52 6.17 -12.11
CA ALA A 58 -1.80 7.35 -11.65
C ALA A 58 -2.72 8.58 -11.58
N ASP A 59 -3.56 8.78 -12.59
CA ASP A 59 -4.50 9.91 -12.63
C ASP A 59 -5.63 9.76 -11.59
N VAL A 60 -6.09 8.53 -11.35
CA VAL A 60 -7.12 8.23 -10.35
C VAL A 60 -6.59 8.48 -8.95
N VAL A 61 -5.40 7.95 -8.66
CA VAL A 61 -4.70 8.13 -7.40
C VAL A 61 -4.40 9.61 -7.16
N ALA A 62 -3.87 10.33 -8.15
CA ALA A 62 -3.58 11.75 -8.03
C ALA A 62 -4.83 12.58 -7.69
N ARG A 63 -5.97 12.33 -8.36
CA ARG A 63 -7.24 13.00 -8.04
C ARG A 63 -7.74 12.66 -6.64
N ALA A 64 -7.67 11.40 -6.24
CA ALA A 64 -8.07 10.98 -4.89
C ALA A 64 -7.20 11.63 -3.82
N CYS A 65 -5.88 11.63 -3.99
CA CYS A 65 -4.92 12.28 -3.08
C CYS A 65 -5.18 13.79 -2.95
N ALA A 66 -5.49 14.47 -4.06
CA ALA A 66 -5.78 15.90 -4.05
C ALA A 66 -7.09 16.24 -3.31
N ALA A 67 -8.07 15.34 -3.32
CA ALA A 67 -9.35 15.51 -2.63
C ALA A 67 -9.35 15.00 -1.18
N ALA A 68 -8.38 14.15 -0.80
CA ALA A 68 -8.36 13.48 0.48
C ALA A 68 -8.03 14.44 1.63
N THR A 69 -8.93 14.48 2.62
CA THR A 69 -8.76 15.21 3.88
C THR A 69 -8.33 14.33 5.04
N ASP A 70 -8.34 13.01 4.86
CA ASP A 70 -7.94 12.03 5.88
C ASP A 70 -7.10 10.89 5.26
N ILE A 71 -6.52 10.04 6.12
CA ILE A 71 -5.77 8.85 5.72
C ILE A 71 -6.68 7.96 4.87
N THR A 72 -6.21 7.60 3.68
CA THR A 72 -7.02 6.94 2.66
C THR A 72 -6.31 5.69 2.15
N ALA A 73 -6.94 4.53 2.30
CA ALA A 73 -6.51 3.27 1.70
C ALA A 73 -7.08 3.14 0.29
N PHE A 74 -6.26 2.74 -0.69
CA PHE A 74 -6.76 2.45 -2.02
C PHE A 74 -7.25 1.01 -2.10
N CYS A 75 -8.44 0.84 -2.64
CA CYS A 75 -9.13 -0.44 -2.70
C CYS A 75 -9.66 -0.73 -4.11
N ASP A 76 -9.86 -2.02 -4.38
CA ASP A 76 -10.44 -2.54 -5.62
C ASP A 76 -11.56 -3.52 -5.30
N PHE A 77 -12.68 -3.39 -6.02
CA PHE A 77 -13.87 -4.24 -5.89
C PHE A 77 -14.00 -5.22 -7.06
N ASP A 78 -13.21 -5.07 -8.13
CA ASP A 78 -13.37 -5.87 -9.35
C ASP A 78 -12.66 -7.24 -9.27
N ARG A 79 -11.50 -7.29 -8.61
CA ARG A 79 -10.64 -8.48 -8.61
C ARG A 79 -11.16 -9.57 -7.66
N PRO A 80 -11.29 -10.83 -8.12
CA PRO A 80 -11.44 -11.96 -7.21
C PRO A 80 -10.19 -12.11 -6.34
N LEU A 81 -10.37 -12.07 -5.01
CA LEU A 81 -9.28 -12.19 -4.05
C LEU A 81 -8.99 -13.66 -3.71
N GLY A 82 -7.72 -14.05 -3.82
CA GLY A 82 -7.16 -15.32 -3.40
C GLY A 82 -6.89 -15.38 -1.89
N ALA A 83 -6.23 -16.47 -1.46
CA ALA A 83 -5.93 -16.70 -0.04
C ALA A 83 -4.95 -15.66 0.50
N ASP A 84 -3.93 -15.28 -0.29
CA ASP A 84 -2.88 -14.37 0.13
C ASP A 84 -3.18 -12.89 -0.14
N ASP A 85 -4.28 -12.59 -0.82
CA ASP A 85 -4.71 -11.20 -1.05
C ASP A 85 -5.20 -10.55 0.26
N MET A 86 -4.80 -9.28 0.47
CA MET A 86 -5.23 -8.49 1.61
C MET A 86 -6.70 -8.06 1.46
N LYS A 87 -7.55 -8.55 2.36
CA LYS A 87 -8.99 -8.28 2.35
C LYS A 87 -9.34 -7.16 3.30
N VAL A 88 -10.33 -6.36 2.95
CA VAL A 88 -10.78 -5.20 3.72
C VAL A 88 -12.27 -5.35 4.03
N GLY A 89 -12.62 -5.23 5.30
CA GLY A 89 -14.00 -5.06 5.77
C GLY A 89 -14.27 -3.59 6.06
N LEU A 90 -15.44 -3.10 5.63
CA LEU A 90 -15.85 -1.72 5.78
C LEU A 90 -16.94 -1.56 6.86
N ASP A 91 -16.95 -0.39 7.51
CA ASP A 91 -18.06 0.00 8.39
C ASP A 91 -19.28 0.52 7.60
N ALA A 92 -20.34 0.90 8.33
CA ALA A 92 -21.57 1.41 7.73
C ALA A 92 -21.36 2.72 6.95
N GLU A 93 -20.32 3.48 7.29
CA GLU A 93 -19.90 4.73 6.64
C GLU A 93 -18.90 4.49 5.49
N ARG A 94 -18.66 3.23 5.11
CA ARG A 94 -17.69 2.81 4.08
C ARG A 94 -16.25 3.24 4.37
N ARG A 95 -15.84 3.16 5.63
CA ARG A 95 -14.45 3.34 6.08
C ARG A 95 -13.85 2.01 6.48
N VAL A 96 -12.51 1.94 6.53
CA VAL A 96 -11.81 0.73 6.91
C VAL A 96 -12.16 0.36 8.36
N ALA A 97 -12.79 -0.80 8.55
CA ALA A 97 -13.12 -1.35 9.86
C ALA A 97 -12.12 -2.43 10.28
N GLU A 98 -11.82 -3.34 9.36
CA GLU A 98 -10.86 -4.42 9.55
C GLU A 98 -10.11 -4.75 8.26
N MET A 99 -8.92 -5.33 8.41
CA MET A 99 -8.09 -5.70 7.28
C MET A 99 -7.21 -6.89 7.66
N ALA A 100 -7.31 -7.99 6.91
CA ALA A 100 -6.45 -9.16 7.05
C ALA A 100 -6.58 -10.10 5.85
N LYS A 101 -5.53 -10.88 5.53
CA LYS A 101 -5.60 -11.95 4.51
C LYS A 101 -6.61 -13.05 4.87
N THR A 102 -6.84 -13.26 6.18
CA THR A 102 -7.67 -14.34 6.72
C THR A 102 -9.10 -13.92 7.05
N LEU A 103 -9.56 -12.75 6.60
CA LEU A 103 -10.95 -12.35 6.84
C LEU A 103 -11.92 -13.35 6.20
N PRO A 104 -12.93 -13.86 6.94
CA PRO A 104 -13.92 -14.79 6.40
C PRO A 104 -14.93 -14.11 5.47
N THR A 105 -15.17 -12.82 5.70
CA THR A 105 -16.04 -11.94 4.92
C THR A 105 -15.34 -10.61 4.71
N TRP A 106 -15.49 -10.03 3.53
CA TRP A 106 -14.83 -8.78 3.16
C TRP A 106 -15.63 -8.07 2.07
N ASP A 107 -15.39 -6.77 1.92
CA ASP A 107 -16.05 -5.92 0.93
C ASP A 107 -15.18 -5.66 -0.30
N CYS A 108 -13.86 -5.51 -0.10
CA CYS A 108 -12.90 -5.19 -1.17
C CYS A 108 -11.48 -5.68 -0.87
N GLY A 109 -10.59 -5.55 -1.86
CA GLY A 109 -9.16 -5.81 -1.72
C GLY A 109 -8.37 -4.53 -1.51
N TYR A 110 -7.33 -4.58 -0.69
CA TYR A 110 -6.35 -3.50 -0.56
C TYR A 110 -5.31 -3.60 -1.67
N VAL A 111 -4.98 -2.49 -2.32
CA VAL A 111 -4.17 -2.47 -3.56
C VAL A 111 -2.73 -2.02 -3.34
N GLY A 112 -2.24 -2.17 -2.10
CA GLY A 112 -0.86 -1.84 -1.74
C GLY A 112 -0.57 -0.34 -1.68
N MET A 113 -1.58 0.55 -1.66
CA MET A 113 -1.37 1.99 -1.55
C MET A 113 -2.15 2.64 -0.40
N THR A 114 -1.49 3.50 0.36
CA THR A 114 -2.11 4.35 1.38
C THR A 114 -1.66 5.79 1.21
N TYR A 115 -2.60 6.72 1.08
CA TYR A 115 -2.31 8.15 1.11
C TYR A 115 -2.48 8.71 2.52
N VAL A 116 -1.52 9.53 2.94
CA VAL A 116 -1.52 10.22 4.23
C VAL A 116 -1.41 11.72 3.97
N PRO A 117 -2.48 12.51 4.18
CA PRO A 117 -2.43 13.96 4.10
C PRO A 117 -1.48 14.55 5.14
N ALA A 118 -0.90 15.72 4.86
CA ALA A 118 0.07 16.37 5.75
C ALA A 118 -0.47 16.55 7.18
N GLY A 119 -1.74 16.96 7.32
CA GLY A 119 -2.39 17.18 8.62
C GLY A 119 -2.68 15.89 9.42
N ARG A 120 -2.44 14.71 8.85
CA ARG A 120 -2.69 13.40 9.49
C ARG A 120 -1.42 12.55 9.59
N ARG A 121 -0.27 13.13 9.20
CA ARG A 121 1.04 12.46 9.22
C ARG A 121 1.42 11.98 10.61
N ASP A 122 1.28 12.85 11.61
CA ASP A 122 1.64 12.54 12.99
C ASP A 122 0.72 11.44 13.56
N ASP A 123 -0.57 11.47 13.24
CA ASP A 123 -1.53 10.43 13.64
C ASP A 123 -1.14 9.06 13.06
N TYR A 124 -0.76 9.03 11.77
CA TYR A 124 -0.33 7.81 11.09
C TYR A 124 0.93 7.21 11.74
N PHE A 125 1.97 8.01 11.98
CA PHE A 125 3.20 7.52 12.60
C PHE A 125 3.06 7.23 14.10
N ALA A 126 2.18 7.94 14.81
CA ALA A 126 1.81 7.60 16.19
C ALA A 126 1.11 6.23 16.24
N ALA A 127 0.19 5.95 15.30
CA ALA A 127 -0.42 4.64 15.17
C ALA A 127 0.61 3.55 14.83
N ALA A 128 1.56 3.82 13.94
CA ALA A 128 2.68 2.92 13.64
C ALA A 128 3.52 2.60 14.88
N THR A 129 3.82 3.62 15.70
CA THR A 129 4.56 3.46 16.96
C THR A 129 3.80 2.58 17.94
N ARG A 130 2.51 2.85 18.13
CA ARG A 130 1.64 2.11 19.04
C ARG A 130 1.51 0.64 18.63
N VAL A 131 1.23 0.37 17.36
CA VAL A 131 1.01 -1.00 16.89
C VAL A 131 2.30 -1.85 16.95
N SER A 132 3.47 -1.26 16.65
CA SER A 132 4.78 -1.91 16.87
C SER A 132 5.02 -2.21 18.35
N ALA A 133 4.69 -1.29 19.26
CA ALA A 133 4.84 -1.53 20.70
C ALA A 133 3.90 -2.62 21.24
N GLU A 134 2.68 -2.74 20.69
CA GLU A 134 1.67 -3.71 21.12
C GLU A 134 1.91 -5.12 20.54
N LEU A 135 2.29 -5.22 19.27
CA LEU A 135 2.32 -6.48 18.51
C LEU A 135 3.74 -6.91 18.10
N GLY A 136 4.74 -6.08 18.35
CA GLY A 136 6.10 -6.24 17.86
C GLY A 136 6.29 -5.77 16.41
N ASP A 137 7.53 -5.84 15.92
CA ASP A 137 7.90 -5.28 14.63
C ASP A 137 7.57 -6.19 13.43
N ALA A 138 7.33 -7.48 13.67
CA ALA A 138 7.06 -8.50 12.65
C ALA A 138 5.66 -8.42 12.01
N ILE A 139 5.02 -7.26 12.11
CA ILE A 139 3.69 -7.00 11.57
C ILE A 139 3.75 -6.29 10.23
N HIS A 140 2.64 -6.37 9.50
CA HIS A 140 2.47 -5.71 8.21
C HIS A 140 2.06 -4.25 8.40
N VAL A 141 2.53 -3.36 7.52
CA VAL A 141 2.24 -1.91 7.56
C VAL A 141 0.74 -1.61 7.52
N GLU A 142 -0.06 -2.48 6.90
CA GLU A 142 -1.52 -2.47 6.86
C GLU A 142 -2.15 -2.52 8.26
N SER A 143 -1.44 -3.07 9.25
CA SER A 143 -1.89 -3.10 10.66
C SER A 143 -2.04 -1.69 11.25
N ILE A 144 -1.41 -0.67 10.67
CA ILE A 144 -1.60 0.73 11.05
C ILE A 144 -3.05 1.16 10.76
N LEU A 145 -3.61 0.76 9.62
CA LEU A 145 -4.98 1.11 9.23
C LEU A 145 -6.00 0.49 10.20
N VAL A 146 -5.78 -0.76 10.58
CA VAL A 146 -6.59 -1.45 11.60
C VAL A 146 -6.45 -0.78 12.97
N ALA A 147 -5.25 -0.36 13.34
CA ALA A 147 -5.02 0.35 14.60
C ALA A 147 -5.72 1.71 14.65
N LEU A 148 -5.80 2.43 13.52
CA LEU A 148 -6.53 3.70 13.37
C LEU A 148 -8.05 3.48 13.48
N ALA A 149 -8.58 2.45 12.82
CA ALA A 149 -9.98 2.05 12.93
C ALA A 149 -10.40 1.78 14.38
N ARG A 150 -9.58 1.02 15.12
CA ARG A 150 -9.81 0.73 16.55
C ARG A 150 -9.73 1.96 17.45
N ALA A 151 -9.01 3.00 17.04
CA ALA A 151 -8.89 4.26 17.77
C ALA A 151 -9.98 5.28 17.40
N SER A 152 -11.11 4.82 16.84
CA SER A 152 -12.24 5.66 16.42
C SER A 152 -11.89 6.72 15.37
N THR A 153 -10.83 6.49 14.60
CA THR A 153 -10.44 7.30 13.43
C THR A 153 -10.27 6.40 12.20
N PRO A 154 -11.33 5.69 11.78
CA PRO A 154 -11.25 4.73 10.68
C PRO A 154 -10.82 5.42 9.39
N PRO A 155 -9.75 4.92 8.72
CA PRO A 155 -9.29 5.45 7.44
C PRO A 155 -10.39 5.44 6.38
N HIS A 156 -10.39 6.44 5.50
CA HIS A 156 -11.21 6.44 4.31
C HIS A 156 -10.72 5.39 3.31
N ILE A 157 -11.57 5.06 2.33
CA ILE A 157 -11.13 4.34 1.13
C ILE A 157 -11.25 5.20 -0.12
N ALA A 158 -10.39 4.93 -1.10
CA ALA A 158 -10.53 5.38 -2.48
C ALA A 158 -10.62 4.17 -3.40
N ASP A 159 -11.65 4.15 -4.24
CA ASP A 159 -11.92 3.06 -5.18
C ASP A 159 -11.12 3.25 -6.48
N ILE A 160 -10.37 2.22 -6.89
CA ILE A 160 -9.63 2.17 -8.16
C ILE A 160 -10.12 1.07 -9.10
N SER A 161 -11.31 0.52 -8.85
CA SER A 161 -11.97 -0.45 -9.71
C SER A 161 -12.04 0.05 -11.15
N GLY A 162 -11.94 -0.86 -12.11
CA GLY A 162 -11.98 -0.62 -13.55
C GLY A 162 -10.64 -0.22 -14.16
N HIS A 163 -9.62 0.06 -13.34
CA HIS A 163 -8.33 0.55 -13.84
C HIS A 163 -7.25 -0.53 -13.94
N GLY A 164 -7.35 -1.63 -13.20
CA GLY A 164 -6.52 -2.84 -13.36
C GLY A 164 -5.10 -2.74 -12.78
N TRP A 165 -4.74 -3.73 -11.98
CA TRP A 165 -3.45 -3.88 -11.33
C TRP A 165 -3.11 -5.37 -11.17
N LEU A 166 -1.86 -5.68 -10.88
CA LEU A 166 -1.36 -7.03 -10.64
C LEU A 166 -0.44 -7.00 -9.41
N GLU A 167 -0.46 -8.09 -8.63
CA GLU A 167 0.48 -8.35 -7.54
C GLU A 167 1.41 -9.50 -7.93
N ILE A 168 2.66 -9.46 -7.47
CA ILE A 168 3.67 -10.47 -7.77
C ILE A 168 4.48 -10.81 -6.51
N ASP A 169 4.03 -11.81 -5.77
CA ASP A 169 4.74 -12.44 -4.67
C ASP A 169 5.42 -13.75 -5.11
N GLU A 170 4.75 -14.51 -5.97
CA GLU A 170 5.14 -15.86 -6.37
C GLU A 170 5.46 -16.02 -7.87
N PRO A 171 6.24 -17.05 -8.25
CA PRO A 171 6.57 -17.32 -9.66
C PRO A 171 5.35 -17.50 -10.56
N HIS A 172 4.25 -18.06 -10.05
CA HIS A 172 3.04 -18.30 -10.83
C HIS A 172 2.28 -16.99 -11.12
N GLU A 173 2.30 -16.05 -10.18
CA GLU A 173 1.73 -14.70 -10.34
C GLU A 173 2.54 -13.89 -11.33
N ARG A 174 3.87 -14.02 -11.30
CA ARG A 174 4.73 -13.45 -12.35
C ARG A 174 4.38 -13.99 -13.73
N ALA A 175 4.21 -15.31 -13.88
CA ALA A 175 3.85 -15.91 -15.16
C ALA A 175 2.47 -15.42 -15.65
N HIS A 176 1.52 -15.26 -14.72
CA HIS A 176 0.23 -14.65 -15.01
C HIS A 176 0.38 -13.19 -15.48
N ALA A 177 1.16 -12.38 -14.76
CA ALA A 177 1.42 -10.98 -15.10
C ALA A 177 2.08 -10.83 -16.48
N ASP A 178 3.12 -11.63 -16.77
CA ASP A 178 3.76 -11.68 -18.09
C ASP A 178 2.73 -12.02 -19.19
N GLY A 179 1.82 -12.95 -18.92
CA GLY A 179 0.72 -13.31 -19.83
C GLY A 179 -0.26 -12.15 -20.07
N VAL A 180 -0.63 -11.42 -19.03
CA VAL A 180 -1.50 -10.23 -19.13
C VAL A 180 -0.80 -9.14 -19.96
N LEU A 181 0.44 -8.81 -19.62
CA LEU A 181 1.21 -7.74 -20.27
C LEU A 181 1.59 -8.06 -21.73
N ALA A 182 1.68 -9.34 -22.10
CA ALA A 182 1.86 -9.76 -23.49
C ALA A 182 0.58 -9.57 -24.34
N ARG A 183 -0.60 -9.70 -23.73
CA ARG A 183 -1.90 -9.54 -24.41
C ARG A 183 -2.39 -8.09 -24.40
N GLU A 184 -2.06 -7.35 -23.35
CA GLU A 184 -2.48 -5.97 -23.14
C GLU A 184 -1.26 -5.06 -23.03
N ARG A 185 -1.16 -4.07 -23.92
CA ARG A 185 -0.13 -3.03 -23.81
C ARG A 185 -0.55 -1.97 -22.80
N TRP A 186 -0.08 -2.12 -21.56
CA TRP A 186 -0.39 -1.18 -20.48
C TRP A 186 0.36 0.14 -20.62
N TRP A 187 1.62 0.13 -21.05
CA TRP A 187 2.41 1.32 -21.31
C TRP A 187 2.65 1.44 -22.82
N GLN A 188 2.27 2.58 -23.40
CA GLN A 188 2.59 3.00 -24.76
C GLN A 188 3.19 4.40 -24.74
#